data_AF-A0A0D9AWD2-F1
#
_entry.id   AF-A0A0D9AWD2-F1
#
_cell.length_a   1.000
_cell.length_b   1.000
_cell.length_c   1.000
_cell.angle_alpha   90.00
_cell.angle_beta   90.00
_cell.angle_gamma   90.00
#
_symmetry.space_group_name_H-M   'P 1'
#
loop_
_entity.id
_entity.type
_entity.pdbx_description
1 polymer ?
#
loop_
_entity_poly.entity_id
_entity_poly.type
_entity_poly.pdbx_seq_one_letter_code
_entity_poly.pdbx_strand_id
1 'polypeptide(L)'
;MRFARFVLVAQAVIMIGFSLAYWLRPYEMANLNGMLLMETASVSHMRVYYGGLQLGMALFLIWAMREPERARAALVMLVITMLALAAGRLGSLWLDGGELIGFDLASLIYRVCAALLAAVALLFMRERATPETPAERVGPPTRRLVDEAPQPFRLGDARPEPEPEPEPPTEPMPFRRDDAAP
;
A
#
# COMPACT_ATOMS: atom_id res chain seq x y z
N MET A 1 -8.23 -12.67 -10.68
CA MET A 1 -8.77 -11.29 -10.74
C MET A 1 -10.30 -11.20 -10.75
N ARG A 2 -11.04 -11.90 -11.63
CA ARG A 2 -12.52 -11.77 -11.70
C ARG A 2 -13.21 -12.08 -10.35
N PHE A 3 -12.79 -13.16 -9.68
CA PHE A 3 -13.33 -13.53 -8.36
C PHE A 3 -13.06 -12.46 -7.28
N ALA A 4 -11.81 -12.00 -7.14
CA ALA A 4 -11.46 -10.92 -6.22
C ALA A 4 -12.26 -9.64 -6.48
N ARG A 5 -12.41 -9.24 -7.74
CA ARG A 5 -13.25 -8.09 -8.13
C ARG A 5 -14.70 -8.30 -7.73
N PHE A 6 -15.25 -9.50 -7.97
CA PHE A 6 -16.61 -9.83 -7.57
C PHE A 6 -16.80 -9.70 -6.05
N VAL A 7 -15.88 -10.25 -5.24
CA VAL A 7 -15.92 -10.13 -3.77
C VAL A 7 -15.87 -8.66 -3.33
N LEU A 8 -14.97 -7.86 -3.90
CA LEU A 8 -14.85 -6.43 -3.57
C LEU A 8 -16.10 -5.64 -3.97
N VAL A 9 -16.69 -5.91 -5.14
CA VAL A 9 -17.92 -5.25 -5.60
C VAL A 9 -19.10 -5.64 -4.74
N ALA A 10 -19.29 -6.93 -4.47
CA ALA A 10 -20.37 -7.43 -3.62
C ALA A 10 -20.29 -6.79 -2.23
N GLN A 11 -19.08 -6.74 -1.65
CA GLN A 11 -18.85 -6.07 -0.39
C GLN A 11 -19.17 -4.57 -0.47
N ALA A 12 -18.67 -3.86 -1.47
CA ALA A 12 -18.93 -2.42 -1.63
C ALA A 12 -20.43 -2.12 -1.74
N VAL A 13 -21.19 -2.93 -2.47
CA VAL A 13 -22.65 -2.77 -2.59
C VAL A 13 -23.34 -2.93 -1.24
N ILE A 14 -22.98 -3.97 -0.47
CA ILE A 14 -23.54 -4.18 0.87
C ILE A 14 -23.19 -2.99 1.78
N MET A 15 -21.94 -2.51 1.73
CA MET A 15 -21.49 -1.37 2.52
C MET A 15 -22.23 -0.08 2.16
N ILE A 16 -22.45 0.20 0.87
CA ILE A 16 -23.26 1.35 0.42
C ILE A 16 -24.71 1.21 0.88
N GLY A 17 -25.30 0.02 0.77
CA GLY A 17 -26.66 -0.25 1.22
C GLY A 17 -26.85 0.02 2.71
N PHE A 18 -25.95 -0.51 3.54
CA PHE A 18 -25.96 -0.22 4.98
C PHE A 18 -25.70 1.26 5.27
N SER A 19 -24.75 1.87 4.58
CA SER A 19 -24.45 3.29 4.75
C SER A 19 -25.69 4.15 4.55
N LEU A 20 -26.41 3.91 3.44
CA LEU A 20 -27.62 4.64 3.12
C LEU A 20 -28.75 4.35 4.12
N ALA A 21 -28.87 3.10 4.58
CA ALA A 21 -29.82 2.73 5.63
C ALA A 21 -29.57 3.50 6.94
N TYR A 22 -28.31 3.61 7.39
CA TYR A 22 -27.96 4.38 8.59
C TYR A 22 -28.15 5.89 8.42
N TRP A 23 -28.05 6.42 7.19
CA TRP A 23 -28.34 7.83 6.92
C TRP A 23 -29.83 8.15 6.92
N LEU A 24 -30.61 7.36 6.18
CA LEU A 24 -32.04 7.59 5.97
C LEU A 24 -32.88 7.14 7.17
N ARG A 25 -32.52 6.02 7.81
CA ARG A 25 -33.29 5.36 8.87
C ARG A 25 -32.45 5.04 10.12
N PRO A 26 -31.76 6.04 10.73
CA PRO A 26 -30.83 5.80 11.84
C PRO A 26 -31.49 5.18 13.07
N TYR A 27 -32.73 5.57 13.41
CA TYR A 27 -33.45 5.06 14.58
C TYR A 27 -33.83 3.59 14.43
N GLU A 28 -34.34 3.20 13.26
CA GLU A 28 -34.70 1.81 12.97
C GLU A 28 -33.46 0.91 13.01
N MET A 29 -32.35 1.38 12.40
CA MET A 29 -31.08 0.65 12.42
C MET A 29 -30.46 0.57 13.82
N ALA A 30 -30.57 1.62 14.63
CA ALA A 30 -30.13 1.59 16.03
C ALA A 30 -30.94 0.56 16.84
N ASN A 31 -32.26 0.58 16.68
CA ASN A 31 -33.16 -0.30 17.41
C ASN A 31 -32.95 -1.79 17.03
N LEU A 32 -32.57 -2.08 15.77
CA LEU A 32 -32.17 -3.43 15.36
C LEU A 32 -30.95 -3.95 16.12
N ASN A 33 -30.07 -3.05 16.60
CA ASN A 33 -28.91 -3.38 17.43
C ASN A 33 -29.21 -3.22 18.94
N GLY A 34 -30.50 -3.09 19.33
CA GLY A 34 -30.90 -2.84 20.71
C GLY A 34 -30.51 -1.46 21.25
N MET A 35 -30.12 -0.52 20.39
CA MET A 35 -29.70 0.82 20.78
C MET A 35 -30.86 1.81 20.72
N LEU A 36 -30.98 2.62 21.78
CA LEU A 36 -31.91 3.73 21.88
C LEU A 36 -31.17 5.06 21.70
N LEU A 37 -31.45 5.75 20.60
CA LEU A 37 -30.88 7.07 20.31
C LEU A 37 -31.70 8.14 21.04
N MET A 38 -31.20 8.61 22.19
CA MET A 38 -31.89 9.59 23.04
C MET A 38 -31.71 11.03 22.54
N GLU A 39 -30.53 11.36 21.99
CA GLU A 39 -30.17 12.71 21.60
C GLU A 39 -29.96 12.86 20.10
N THR A 40 -30.19 14.07 19.58
CA THR A 40 -29.90 14.39 18.17
C THR A 40 -28.41 14.24 17.85
N ALA A 41 -27.54 14.46 18.84
CA ALA A 41 -26.11 14.18 18.76
C ALA A 41 -25.83 12.68 18.53
N SER A 42 -26.51 11.78 19.24
CA SER A 42 -26.35 10.32 19.07
C SER A 42 -26.73 9.89 17.65
N VAL A 43 -27.78 10.48 17.08
CA VAL A 43 -28.18 10.25 15.68
C VAL A 43 -27.10 10.71 14.71
N SER A 44 -26.50 11.87 14.97
CA SER A 44 -25.38 12.38 14.16
C SER A 44 -24.18 11.43 14.22
N HIS A 45 -23.78 10.99 15.42
CA HIS A 45 -22.72 10.00 15.59
C HIS A 45 -23.00 8.69 14.85
N MET A 46 -24.25 8.21 14.90
CA MET A 46 -24.67 7.02 14.15
C MET A 46 -24.44 7.20 12.64
N ARG A 47 -24.86 8.34 12.08
CA ARG A 47 -24.68 8.65 10.66
C ARG A 47 -23.23 8.79 10.25
N VAL A 48 -22.38 9.34 11.13
CA VAL A 48 -20.95 9.51 10.85
C VAL A 48 -20.24 8.15 10.88
N TYR A 49 -20.41 7.37 11.96
CA TYR A 49 -19.65 6.14 12.16
C TYR A 49 -20.22 4.92 11.45
N TYR A 50 -21.54 4.78 11.36
CA TYR A 50 -22.15 3.62 10.70
C TYR A 50 -22.56 3.94 9.26
N GLY A 51 -22.84 5.21 8.96
CA GLY A 51 -23.08 5.69 7.59
C GLY A 51 -21.80 6.06 6.86
N GLY A 52 -21.13 7.12 7.34
CA GLY A 52 -20.00 7.75 6.67
C GLY A 52 -18.76 6.87 6.55
N LEU A 53 -18.34 6.23 7.65
CA LEU A 53 -17.20 5.31 7.63
C LEU A 53 -17.44 4.14 6.65
N GLN A 54 -18.65 3.56 6.69
CA GLN A 54 -19.05 2.46 5.81
C GLN A 54 -19.03 2.89 4.34
N LEU A 55 -19.47 4.11 4.03
CA LEU A 55 -19.40 4.68 2.69
C LEU A 55 -17.95 4.89 2.24
N GLY A 56 -17.12 5.49 3.10
CA GLY A 56 -15.70 5.76 2.80
C GLY A 56 -14.95 4.47 2.48
N MET A 57 -15.16 3.42 3.26
CA MET A 57 -14.60 2.10 2.99
C MET A 57 -15.12 1.52 1.66
N ALA A 58 -16.42 1.61 1.37
CA ALA A 58 -16.98 1.12 0.11
C ALA A 58 -16.34 1.80 -1.11
N LEU A 59 -16.19 3.13 -1.04
CA LEU A 59 -15.53 3.92 -2.08
C LEU A 59 -14.05 3.52 -2.23
N PHE A 60 -13.35 3.24 -1.13
CA PHE A 60 -12.00 2.72 -1.16
C PHE A 60 -11.93 1.35 -1.87
N LEU A 61 -12.87 0.42 -1.60
CA LEU A 61 -12.91 -0.87 -2.28
C LEU A 61 -13.14 -0.71 -3.79
N ILE A 62 -14.08 0.16 -4.18
CA ILE A 62 -14.40 0.48 -5.59
C ILE A 62 -13.19 1.13 -6.28
N TRP A 63 -12.44 1.96 -5.58
CA TRP A 63 -11.23 2.56 -6.12
C TRP A 63 -10.12 1.52 -6.28
N ALA A 64 -9.90 0.69 -5.26
CA ALA A 64 -8.82 -0.28 -5.20
C ALA A 64 -8.97 -1.44 -6.19
N MET A 65 -10.19 -1.80 -6.60
CA MET A 65 -10.41 -2.92 -7.54
C MET A 65 -9.91 -2.67 -8.98
N ARG A 66 -9.51 -1.44 -9.31
CA ARG A 66 -9.00 -1.05 -10.64
C ARG A 66 -7.66 -1.73 -10.95
N GLU A 67 -6.77 -1.79 -9.97
CA GLU A 67 -5.42 -2.35 -10.12
C GLU A 67 -5.25 -3.62 -9.27
N PRO A 68 -4.53 -4.65 -9.76
CA PRO A 68 -4.37 -5.91 -9.04
C PRO A 68 -3.67 -5.76 -7.70
N GLU A 69 -2.67 -4.88 -7.63
CA GLU A 69 -1.90 -4.63 -6.42
C GLU A 69 -2.73 -3.93 -5.35
N ARG A 70 -3.50 -2.91 -5.74
CA ARG A 70 -4.46 -2.22 -4.85
C ARG A 70 -5.58 -3.16 -4.39
N ALA A 71 -6.09 -4.02 -5.28
CA ALA A 71 -7.11 -4.99 -4.93
C ALA A 71 -6.63 -5.97 -3.85
N ARG A 72 -5.36 -6.39 -3.89
CA ARG A 72 -4.75 -7.21 -2.84
C ARG A 72 -4.73 -6.47 -1.51
N ALA A 73 -4.28 -5.21 -1.49
CA ALA A 73 -4.29 -4.40 -0.27
C ALA A 73 -5.70 -4.21 0.30
N ALA A 74 -6.70 -3.97 -0.57
CA ALA A 74 -8.09 -3.83 -0.18
C ALA A 74 -8.68 -5.11 0.42
N LEU A 75 -8.35 -6.28 -0.14
CA LEU A 75 -8.78 -7.55 0.43
C LEU A 75 -8.12 -7.82 1.79
N VAL A 76 -6.83 -7.48 1.98
CA VAL A 76 -6.16 -7.61 3.28
C VAL A 76 -6.83 -6.72 4.32
N MET A 77 -7.07 -5.45 3.96
CA MET A 77 -7.81 -4.52 4.81
C MET A 77 -9.18 -5.10 5.17
N LEU A 78 -9.93 -5.61 4.20
CA LEU A 78 -11.26 -6.18 4.42
C LEU A 78 -11.23 -7.37 5.40
N VAL A 79 -10.26 -8.28 5.27
CA VAL A 79 -10.08 -9.40 6.22
C VAL A 79 -9.82 -8.86 7.62
N ILE A 80 -8.84 -7.96 7.77
CA ILE A 80 -8.45 -7.41 9.07
C ILE A 80 -9.63 -6.70 9.73
N THR A 81 -10.33 -5.82 9.00
CA THR A 81 -11.46 -5.07 9.54
C THR A 81 -12.61 -5.98 9.95
N MET A 82 -12.99 -6.96 9.12
CA MET A 82 -14.10 -7.86 9.45
C MET A 82 -13.78 -8.75 10.65
N LEU A 83 -12.55 -9.25 10.76
CA LEU A 83 -12.11 -10.03 11.92
C LEU A 83 -11.98 -9.18 13.18
N ALA A 84 -11.48 -7.95 13.08
CA ALA A 84 -11.40 -7.03 14.21
C ALA A 84 -12.79 -6.68 14.74
N LEU A 85 -13.76 -6.44 13.85
CA LEU A 85 -15.16 -6.18 14.22
C LEU A 85 -15.85 -7.41 14.81
N ALA A 86 -15.53 -8.62 14.33
CA ALA A 86 -16.03 -9.87 14.90
C ALA A 86 -15.44 -10.12 16.30
N ALA A 87 -14.12 -9.96 16.45
CA ALA A 87 -13.41 -10.09 17.72
C ALA A 87 -13.88 -9.04 18.73
N GLY A 88 -14.10 -7.80 18.32
CA GLY A 88 -14.68 -6.75 19.17
C GLY A 88 -16.07 -7.15 19.69
N ARG A 89 -16.93 -7.73 18.83
CA ARG A 89 -18.25 -8.19 19.28
C ARG A 89 -18.16 -9.36 20.27
N LEU A 90 -17.26 -10.32 20.03
CA LEU A 90 -17.03 -11.44 20.95
C LEU A 90 -16.41 -10.97 22.27
N GLY A 91 -15.52 -9.98 22.23
CA GLY A 91 -14.95 -9.35 23.42
C GLY A 91 -16.01 -8.65 24.26
N SER A 92 -16.87 -7.84 23.62
CA SER A 92 -18.02 -7.21 24.30
C SER A 92 -18.96 -8.26 24.89
N LEU A 93 -19.27 -9.33 24.14
CA LEU A 93 -20.10 -10.43 24.65
C LEU A 93 -19.54 -11.04 25.93
N TRP A 94 -18.23 -11.27 25.96
CA TRP A 94 -17.54 -11.87 27.09
C TRP A 94 -17.55 -10.95 28.33
N LEU A 95 -17.42 -9.64 28.12
CA LEU A 95 -17.43 -8.65 29.19
C LEU A 95 -18.84 -8.38 29.73
N ASP A 96 -19.82 -8.27 28.83
CA ASP A 96 -21.18 -7.85 29.16
C ASP A 96 -22.09 -9.03 29.55
N GLY A 97 -21.64 -10.28 29.33
CA GLY A 97 -22.41 -11.49 29.63
C GLY A 97 -23.70 -11.63 28.80
N GLY A 98 -23.76 -10.95 27.66
CA GLY A 98 -24.97 -10.84 26.82
C GLY A 98 -25.30 -12.10 26.02
N GLU A 99 -26.35 -12.01 25.20
CA GLU A 99 -26.77 -13.08 24.29
C GLU A 99 -26.60 -12.66 22.82
N LEU A 100 -26.24 -13.61 21.95
CA LEU A 100 -26.21 -13.39 20.49
C LEU A 100 -27.53 -13.84 19.87
N ILE A 101 -28.46 -12.90 19.70
CA ILE A 101 -29.77 -13.19 19.12
C ILE A 101 -30.09 -12.18 18.01
N GLY A 102 -30.79 -12.65 16.98
CA GLY A 102 -31.31 -11.80 15.91
C GLY A 102 -30.23 -11.12 15.07
N PHE A 103 -30.28 -9.79 14.99
CA PHE A 103 -29.41 -8.99 14.12
C PHE A 103 -27.93 -9.12 14.48
N ASP A 104 -27.59 -9.27 15.76
CA ASP A 104 -26.20 -9.42 16.20
C ASP A 104 -25.56 -10.73 15.72
N LEU A 105 -26.30 -11.84 15.82
CA LEU A 105 -25.85 -13.12 15.32
C LEU A 105 -25.71 -13.09 13.79
N ALA A 106 -26.70 -12.53 13.10
CA ALA A 106 -26.65 -12.36 11.65
C ALA A 106 -25.47 -11.48 11.20
N SER A 107 -25.22 -10.37 11.91
CA SER A 107 -24.09 -9.47 11.65
C SER A 107 -22.75 -10.17 11.89
N LEU A 108 -22.63 -10.97 12.95
CA LEU A 108 -21.41 -11.72 13.24
C LEU A 108 -21.13 -12.76 12.15
N ILE A 109 -22.13 -13.56 11.78
CA ILE A 109 -22.03 -14.56 10.71
C ILE A 109 -21.61 -13.88 9.42
N TYR A 110 -22.25 -12.76 9.06
CA TYR A 110 -21.90 -11.98 7.89
C TYR A 110 -20.43 -11.53 7.91
N ARG A 111 -19.94 -10.97 9.03
CA ARG A 111 -18.53 -10.51 9.15
C ARG A 111 -17.56 -11.68 8.96
N VAL A 112 -17.83 -12.83 9.57
CA VAL A 112 -17.00 -14.03 9.42
C VAL A 112 -17.02 -14.53 7.98
N CYS A 113 -18.19 -14.65 7.36
CA CYS A 113 -18.32 -15.05 5.97
C CYS A 113 -17.61 -14.07 5.02
N ALA A 114 -17.75 -12.77 5.22
CA ALA A 114 -17.09 -11.74 4.44
C ALA A 114 -15.55 -11.83 4.58
N ALA A 115 -15.05 -12.02 5.80
CA ALA A 115 -13.62 -12.23 6.05
C ALA A 115 -13.11 -13.50 5.34
N LEU A 116 -13.84 -14.61 5.42
CA LEU A 116 -13.48 -15.86 4.76
C LEU A 116 -13.48 -15.72 3.24
N LEU A 117 -14.50 -15.09 2.65
CA LEU A 117 -14.56 -14.85 1.21
C LEU A 117 -13.40 -13.96 0.74
N ALA A 118 -13.06 -12.92 1.50
CA ALA A 118 -11.93 -12.05 1.20
C ALA A 118 -10.57 -12.79 1.33
N ALA A 119 -10.41 -13.63 2.35
CA ALA A 119 -9.23 -14.46 2.55
C ALA A 119 -9.07 -15.48 1.42
N VAL A 120 -10.14 -16.16 1.02
CA VAL A 120 -10.15 -17.09 -0.11
C VAL A 120 -9.81 -16.36 -1.41
N ALA A 121 -10.36 -15.16 -1.64
CA ALA A 121 -10.00 -14.34 -2.79
C ALA A 121 -8.51 -13.94 -2.80
N LEU A 122 -7.93 -13.65 -1.63
CA LEU A 122 -6.49 -13.41 -1.49
C LEU A 122 -5.65 -14.64 -1.83
N LEU A 123 -6.04 -15.82 -1.34
CA LEU A 123 -5.34 -17.07 -1.62
C LEU A 123 -5.33 -17.37 -3.12
N PHE A 124 -6.49 -17.27 -3.79
CA PHE A 124 -6.57 -17.43 -5.25
C PHE A 124 -5.78 -16.38 -6.04
N MET A 125 -5.56 -15.19 -5.48
CA MET A 125 -4.67 -14.20 -6.10
C MET A 125 -3.19 -14.54 -5.91
N ARG A 126 -2.80 -15.10 -4.75
CA ARG A 126 -1.42 -15.53 -4.48
C ARG A 126 -1.01 -16.73 -5.33
N GLU A 127 -1.90 -17.71 -5.48
CA GLU A 127 -1.65 -18.88 -6.33
C GLU A 127 -1.38 -18.49 -7.79
N ARG A 128 -2.13 -17.51 -8.30
CA ARG A 128 -1.92 -16.99 -9.67
C ARG A 128 -0.68 -16.11 -9.82
N ALA A 129 -0.19 -15.53 -8.74
CA ALA A 129 1.05 -14.77 -8.72
C ALA A 129 2.28 -15.69 -8.61
N THR A 130 2.10 -16.98 -8.31
CA THR A 130 3.20 -17.94 -8.18
C THR A 130 3.21 -18.87 -9.39
N PRO A 131 3.83 -18.42 -10.49
CA PRO A 131 5.02 -19.12 -10.96
C PRO A 131 6.13 -18.12 -11.31
N GLU A 132 6.57 -17.31 -10.35
CA GLU A 132 7.86 -16.65 -10.48
C GLU A 132 8.93 -17.63 -10.04
N THR A 133 9.67 -18.09 -11.05
CA THR A 133 10.98 -18.72 -11.00
C THR A 133 11.75 -18.21 -9.78
N PRO A 134 12.28 -19.08 -8.91
CA PRO A 134 13.00 -18.64 -7.72
C PRO A 134 14.02 -17.62 -8.16
N ALA A 135 13.89 -16.40 -7.63
CA ALA A 135 14.74 -15.25 -7.97
C ALA A 135 16.16 -15.77 -8.17
N GLU A 136 16.60 -15.76 -9.43
CA GLU A 136 17.93 -16.22 -9.78
C GLU A 136 18.84 -15.37 -8.91
N ARG A 137 19.46 -16.00 -7.89
CA ARG A 137 20.50 -15.34 -7.12
C ARG A 137 21.47 -14.89 -8.18
N VAL A 138 21.51 -13.59 -8.44
CA VAL A 138 22.61 -13.00 -9.18
C VAL A 138 23.82 -13.38 -8.37
N GLY A 139 24.53 -14.41 -8.84
CA GLY A 139 25.76 -14.85 -8.23
C GLY A 139 26.68 -13.63 -8.13
N PRO A 140 27.52 -13.53 -7.09
CA PRO A 140 28.52 -12.47 -7.05
C PRO A 140 29.20 -12.42 -8.41
N PRO A 141 29.37 -11.24 -9.03
CA PRO A 141 29.83 -11.13 -10.41
C PRO A 141 31.15 -11.89 -10.56
N THR A 142 31.09 -13.09 -11.14
CA THR A 142 32.24 -13.95 -11.44
C THR A 142 32.92 -13.52 -12.73
N ARG A 143 32.70 -12.29 -13.18
CA ARG A 143 33.53 -11.66 -14.20
C ARG A 143 34.90 -11.43 -13.58
N ARG A 144 35.75 -12.46 -13.64
CA ARG A 144 37.20 -12.24 -13.67
C ARG A 144 37.42 -11.20 -14.77
N LEU A 145 37.90 -10.03 -14.37
CA LEU A 145 38.47 -9.05 -15.27
C LEU A 145 39.66 -9.72 -15.95
N VAL A 146 39.41 -10.35 -17.10
CA VAL A 146 40.41 -10.85 -18.04
C VAL A 146 41.30 -11.96 -17.47
N ASP A 147 41.47 -13.07 -18.19
CA ASP A 147 42.50 -14.09 -17.90
C ASP A 147 43.90 -13.55 -18.27
N GLU A 148 44.27 -12.39 -17.73
CA GLU A 148 45.62 -11.86 -17.85
C GLU A 148 46.36 -12.16 -16.56
N ALA A 149 47.49 -12.86 -16.68
CA ALA A 149 48.34 -13.16 -15.54
C ALA A 149 48.70 -11.84 -14.83
N PRO A 150 48.62 -11.76 -13.49
CA PRO A 150 48.95 -10.54 -12.76
C PRO A 150 50.36 -10.11 -13.15
N GLN A 151 50.49 -8.93 -13.76
CA GLN A 151 51.79 -8.41 -14.14
C GLN A 151 52.62 -8.25 -12.85
N PRO A 152 53.88 -8.73 -12.83
CA PRO A 152 54.73 -8.56 -11.67
C PRO A 152 54.91 -7.06 -11.42
N PHE A 153 54.82 -6.67 -10.15
CA PHE A 153 55.00 -5.29 -9.75
C PHE A 153 56.35 -4.79 -10.29
N ARG A 154 56.33 -3.73 -11.11
CA ARG A 154 57.55 -3.03 -11.52
C ARG A 154 57.76 -1.90 -10.53
N LEU A 155 58.74 -2.04 -9.64
CA LEU A 155 59.30 -0.92 -8.90
C LEU A 155 59.81 0.07 -9.95
N GLY A 156 59.27 1.28 -9.98
CA GLY A 156 59.52 2.23 -11.06
C GLY A 156 61.01 2.61 -11.14
N ASP A 157 61.67 2.22 -12.23
CA ASP A 157 62.99 2.73 -12.63
C ASP A 157 62.86 4.12 -13.29
N ALA A 158 61.97 4.97 -12.79
CA ALA A 158 61.84 6.35 -13.26
C ALA A 158 62.91 7.19 -12.56
N ARG A 159 64.06 7.36 -13.21
CA ARG A 159 65.00 8.43 -12.89
C ARG A 159 64.24 9.76 -12.97
N PRO A 160 64.32 10.66 -11.97
CA PRO A 160 63.68 11.97 -12.08
C PRO A 160 64.18 12.68 -13.34
N GLU A 161 63.27 13.07 -14.23
CA GLU A 161 63.60 13.93 -15.36
C GLU A 161 64.11 15.26 -14.81
N PRO A 162 65.22 15.82 -15.31
CA PRO A 162 65.68 17.13 -14.88
C PRO A 162 64.64 18.19 -15.23
N GLU A 163 64.33 19.06 -14.27
CA GLU A 163 63.38 20.18 -14.45
C GLU A 163 63.81 21.04 -15.66
N PRO A 164 62.85 21.42 -16.54
CA PRO A 164 63.16 22.30 -17.66
C PRO A 164 63.57 23.69 -17.17
N GLU A 165 64.67 24.22 -17.71
CA GLU A 165 65.16 25.58 -17.41
C GLU A 165 64.10 26.64 -17.76
N PRO A 166 63.94 27.70 -16.94
CA PRO A 166 62.96 28.74 -17.20
C PRO A 166 63.29 29.54 -18.46
N GLU A 167 62.31 29.66 -19.37
CA GLU A 167 62.42 30.43 -20.61
C GLU A 167 62.69 31.94 -20.31
N PRO A 168 63.54 32.62 -21.11
CA PRO A 168 63.82 34.03 -20.93
C PRO A 168 62.59 34.91 -21.27
N PRO A 169 62.41 36.06 -20.60
CA PRO A 169 61.24 36.90 -20.77
C PRO A 169 61.13 37.46 -22.19
N THR A 170 59.98 37.25 -22.82
CA THR A 170 59.63 37.76 -24.14
C THR A 170 59.42 39.28 -24.05
N GLU A 171 60.22 40.06 -24.78
CA GLU A 171 60.04 41.52 -24.87
C GLU A 171 58.66 41.85 -25.50
N PRO A 172 57.89 42.79 -24.93
CA PRO A 172 56.60 43.18 -25.48
C PRO A 172 56.78 43.95 -26.80
N MET A 173 56.20 43.44 -27.89
CA MET A 173 56.13 44.14 -29.17
C MET A 173 55.32 45.46 -29.03
N PRO A 174 55.73 46.55 -29.70
CA PRO A 174 55.07 47.84 -29.58
C PRO A 174 53.66 47.83 -30.20
N PHE A 175 52.71 48.38 -29.45
CA PHE A 175 51.30 48.55 -29.79
C PHE A 175 51.12 49.34 -31.11
N ARG A 176 50.42 48.77 -32.10
CA ARG A 176 50.08 49.45 -33.36
C ARG A 176 48.82 50.29 -33.17
N ARG A 177 48.86 51.54 -33.64
CA ARG A 177 47.87 52.60 -33.33
C ARG A 177 46.49 52.44 -34.01
N ASP A 178 46.25 51.34 -34.73
CA ASP A 178 45.04 51.18 -35.56
C ASP A 178 44.09 50.08 -35.06
N ASP A 179 44.35 49.47 -33.90
CA ASP A 179 43.40 48.55 -33.26
C ASP A 179 42.31 49.35 -32.52
N ALA A 180 41.48 50.05 -33.28
CA ALA A 180 40.34 50.84 -32.80
C ALA A 180 39.01 50.12 -33.11
N ALA A 181 38.43 49.51 -32.05
CA ALA A 181 37.01 49.47 -31.64
C ALA A 181 35.94 48.97 -32.66
N PRO A 182 34.69 48.64 -32.28
CA PRO A 182 33.93 48.90 -31.03
C PRO A 182 33.98 47.79 -29.96
#